data_AF-A0A0V0GM82-F1
#
_entry.id   AF-A0A0V0GM82-F1
#
_cell.length_a   1.000
_cell.length_b   1.000
_cell.length_c   1.000
_cell.angle_alpha   90.00
_cell.angle_beta   90.00
_cell.angle_gamma   90.00
#
_symmetry.space_group_name_H-M   'P 1'
#
loop_
_entity.id
_entity.type
_entity.pdbx_description
1 polymer ?
#
loop_
_entity_poly.entity_id
_entity_poly.type
_entity_poly.pdbx_seq_one_letter_code
_entity_poly.pdbx_strand_id
1 'polypeptide(L)'
;MTLDISKDSGPDPTLSVKFRIVSIIVQLCESQTSSGQSSMHSGSFPANHAIQTMTEKTSAPFSCEEVSLLCEFGHDREAGTVVRNVDIRNGEISVNLNEELLLKKKVLILHT
;
A
#
# COMPACT_ATOMS: atom_id res chain seq x y z
N MET A 1 10.79 -5.60 -7.95
CA MET A 1 10.86 -4.61 -6.86
C MET A 1 12.33 -4.30 -6.62
N THR A 2 12.68 -3.03 -6.46
CA THR A 2 14.03 -2.55 -6.14
C THR A 2 13.97 -1.53 -5.02
N LEU A 3 15.01 -1.51 -4.19
CA LEU A 3 15.21 -0.54 -3.13
C LEU A 3 16.68 -0.11 -3.19
N ASP A 4 16.89 1.14 -3.56
CA ASP A 4 18.21 1.75 -3.64
C ASP A 4 18.35 2.77 -2.53
N ILE A 5 19.48 2.71 -1.81
CA ILE A 5 19.81 3.66 -0.74
C ILE A 5 21.17 4.24 -1.09
N SER A 6 21.23 5.56 -1.25
CA SER A 6 22.46 6.27 -1.54
C SER A 6 22.69 7.38 -0.53
N LYS A 7 23.96 7.64 -0.23
CA LYS A 7 24.36 8.75 0.64
C LYS A 7 25.22 9.71 -0.17
N ASP A 8 24.78 10.96 -0.25
CA ASP A 8 25.61 12.08 -0.68
C ASP A 8 26.39 12.61 0.53
N SER A 9 27.71 12.71 0.40
CA SER A 9 28.62 13.22 1.43
C SER A 9 29.12 14.63 1.14
N GLY A 10 28.40 15.38 0.30
CA GLY A 10 28.63 16.81 0.07
C GLY A 10 28.46 17.68 1.32
N PRO A 11 28.57 19.01 1.16
CA PRO A 11 28.45 19.97 2.27
C PRO A 11 27.08 19.92 2.98
N ASP A 12 26.03 19.42 2.32
CA ASP A 12 24.74 19.08 2.92
C ASP A 12 24.47 17.58 2.77
N PRO A 13 24.96 16.74 3.70
CA PRO A 13 24.92 15.29 3.55
C PRO A 13 23.47 14.79 3.54
N THR A 14 23.11 14.10 2.48
CA THR A 14 21.74 13.64 2.23
C THR A 14 21.70 12.14 2.00
N LEU A 15 20.75 11.46 2.65
CA LEU A 15 20.46 10.06 2.38
C LEU A 15 19.22 9.98 1.48
N SER A 16 19.38 9.45 0.28
CA SER A 16 18.27 9.24 -0.65
C SER A 16 17.82 7.79 -0.59
N VAL A 17 16.51 7.58 -0.48
CA VAL A 17 15.86 6.27 -0.53
C VAL A 17 14.96 6.24 -1.76
N LYS A 18 15.25 5.32 -2.67
CA LYS A 18 14.45 5.10 -3.88
C LYS A 18 13.87 3.71 -3.85
N PHE A 19 12.56 3.63 -3.87
CA PHE A 19 11.80 2.39 -3.92
C PHE A 19 11.05 2.30 -5.24
N ARG A 20 11.06 1.14 -5.89
CA ARG A 20 10.34 0.93 -7.15
C ARG A 20 9.76 -0.48 -7.23
N ILE A 21 8.48 -0.57 -7.54
CA ILE A 21 7.79 -1.81 -7.89
C ILE A 21 7.29 -1.68 -9.33
N VAL A 22 7.41 -2.75 -10.10
CA VAL A 22 6.90 -2.85 -11.47
C VAL A 22 5.96 -4.04 -11.53
N SER A 23 4.89 -3.92 -12.29
CA SER A 23 3.92 -4.95 -12.64
C SER A 23 3.34 -5.70 -11.43
N ILE A 24 2.52 -5.00 -10.64
CA ILE A 24 1.70 -5.64 -9.61
C ILE A 24 0.36 -6.00 -10.25
N ILE A 25 0.03 -7.30 -10.26
CA ILE A 25 -1.30 -7.78 -10.62
C ILE A 25 -1.90 -8.42 -9.37
N VAL A 26 -2.99 -7.84 -8.86
CA VAL A 26 -3.75 -8.38 -7.72
C VAL A 26 -5.03 -8.99 -8.25
N GLN A 27 -5.16 -10.30 -8.08
CA GLN A 27 -6.39 -11.04 -8.33
C GLN A 27 -6.98 -11.45 -6.99
N LEU A 28 -8.21 -11.03 -6.71
CA LEU A 28 -8.95 -11.54 -5.57
C LEU A 28 -9.56 -12.88 -5.97
N CYS A 29 -8.92 -13.99 -5.56
CA CYS A 29 -9.48 -15.31 -5.79
C CYS A 29 -10.67 -15.55 -4.85
N GLU A 30 -11.74 -16.11 -5.39
CA GLU A 30 -12.89 -16.53 -4.62
C GLU A 30 -12.49 -17.67 -3.67
N SER A 31 -12.80 -17.52 -2.37
CA SER A 31 -12.69 -18.64 -1.44
C SER A 31 -13.85 -19.57 -1.71
N GLN A 32 -13.66 -20.52 -2.63
CA GLN A 32 -14.63 -21.59 -2.82
C GLN A 32 -14.64 -22.42 -1.53
N THR A 33 -15.61 -22.16 -0.65
CA THR A 33 -15.98 -23.12 0.38
C THR A 33 -16.57 -24.31 -0.36
N SER A 34 -15.71 -25.26 -0.72
CA SER A 34 -16.10 -26.61 -1.12
C SER A 34 -16.77 -27.25 0.07
N SER A 35 -18.07 -26.97 0.27
CA SER A 35 -18.89 -27.83 1.09
C SER A 35 -19.07 -29.10 0.27
N GLY A 36 -18.24 -30.11 0.55
CA GLY A 36 -18.39 -31.41 -0.06
C GLY A 36 -19.77 -31.96 0.24
N GLN A 37 -20.71 -31.84 -0.70
CA GLN A 37 -21.97 -32.56 -0.63
C GLN A 37 -21.70 -33.99 -1.14
N SER A 38 -21.16 -34.83 -0.27
CA SER A 38 -21.46 -36.24 -0.30
C SER A 38 -22.73 -36.48 0.50
N SER A 39 -23.87 -36.64 -0.18
CA SER A 39 -24.88 -37.60 0.28
C SER A 39 -25.93 -37.80 -0.80
N MET A 40 -26.09 -39.06 -1.18
CA MET A 40 -27.13 -39.55 -2.06
C MET A 40 -28.54 -39.40 -1.45
N HIS A 41 -29.52 -39.38 -2.36
CA HIS A 41 -30.94 -39.73 -2.20
C HIS A 41 -31.95 -38.71 -1.61
N SER A 42 -32.76 -38.20 -2.55
CA SER A 42 -34.24 -38.07 -2.55
C SER A 42 -34.98 -37.52 -1.33
N GLY A 43 -35.65 -36.37 -1.51
CA GLY A 43 -36.78 -35.97 -0.67
C GLY A 43 -37.11 -34.48 -0.80
N SER A 44 -38.22 -34.15 -1.47
CA SER A 44 -38.75 -32.80 -1.65
C SER A 44 -39.25 -32.19 -0.33
N PHE A 45 -38.76 -30.99 0.02
CA PHE A 45 -39.41 -30.07 0.95
C PHE A 45 -39.23 -28.62 0.44
N PRO A 46 -40.30 -27.80 0.29
CA PRO A 46 -40.16 -26.38 0.00
C PRO A 46 -40.12 -25.63 1.33
N ALA A 47 -38.91 -25.42 1.86
CA ALA A 47 -38.72 -24.63 3.06
C ALA A 47 -37.72 -23.52 2.76
N ASN A 48 -38.23 -22.29 2.74
CA ASN A 48 -37.57 -21.01 2.98
C ASN A 48 -36.08 -21.10 3.37
N HIS A 49 -35.21 -21.34 2.39
CA HIS A 49 -33.79 -21.01 2.52
C HIS A 49 -33.59 -19.64 1.90
N ALA A 50 -33.92 -18.62 2.70
CA ALA A 50 -33.23 -17.35 2.65
C ALA A 50 -31.75 -17.60 3.01
N ILE A 51 -30.98 -18.19 2.09
CA ILE A 51 -29.56 -18.44 2.28
C ILE A 51 -28.83 -18.02 1.01
N GLN A 52 -28.28 -16.82 1.08
CA GLN A 52 -27.03 -16.44 0.43
C GLN A 52 -26.96 -16.69 -1.08
N THR A 53 -27.72 -15.94 -1.88
CA THR A 53 -27.10 -15.38 -3.08
C THR A 53 -26.33 -14.15 -2.65
N MET A 54 -25.17 -14.41 -2.02
CA MET A 54 -24.12 -13.42 -1.86
C MET A 54 -23.95 -12.78 -3.23
N THR A 55 -24.21 -11.49 -3.36
CA THR A 55 -23.85 -10.73 -4.56
C THR A 55 -22.39 -11.05 -4.86
N GLU A 56 -22.17 -11.84 -5.90
CA GLU A 56 -20.88 -12.21 -6.47
C GLU A 56 -20.18 -10.91 -6.87
N LYS A 57 -19.48 -10.29 -5.92
CA LYS A 57 -18.61 -9.15 -6.21
C LYS A 57 -17.31 -9.72 -6.74
N THR A 58 -17.34 -10.19 -7.97
CA THR A 58 -16.13 -10.39 -8.76
C THR A 58 -15.47 -9.03 -8.91
N SER A 59 -14.47 -8.74 -8.07
CA SER A 59 -13.68 -7.53 -8.20
C SER A 59 -12.81 -7.65 -9.44
N ALA A 60 -12.81 -6.62 -10.30
CA ALA A 60 -11.86 -6.55 -11.39
C ALA A 60 -10.42 -6.64 -10.84
N PRO A 61 -9.51 -7.36 -11.51
CA PRO A 61 -8.13 -7.43 -11.09
C PRO A 61 -7.53 -6.03 -11.06
N PHE A 62 -6.77 -5.73 -10.01
CA PHE A 62 -6.00 -4.49 -9.94
C PHE A 62 -4.67 -4.71 -10.64
N SER A 63 -4.34 -3.87 -11.62
CA SER A 63 -3.04 -3.85 -12.27
C SER A 63 -2.35 -2.52 -12.03
N CYS A 64 -1.10 -2.56 -11.59
CA CYS A 64 -0.24 -1.41 -11.41
C CYS A 64 1.05 -1.64 -12.22
N GLU A 65 1.26 -0.82 -13.24
CA GLU A 65 2.41 -0.93 -14.15
C GLU A 65 3.72 -0.58 -13.43
N GLU A 66 3.76 0.54 -12.74
CA GLU A 66 4.92 0.99 -11.97
C GLU A 66 4.49 1.92 -10.85
N VAL A 67 4.96 1.62 -9.64
CA VAL A 67 4.93 2.55 -8.50
C VAL A 67 6.35 2.80 -8.04
N SER A 68 6.71 4.07 -7.88
CA SER A 68 8.00 4.47 -7.32
C SER A 68 7.84 5.51 -6.23
N LEU A 69 8.68 5.41 -5.20
CA LEU A 69 8.85 6.41 -4.14
C LEU A 69 10.31 6.85 -4.15
N LEU A 70 10.54 8.15 -4.15
CA LEU A 70 11.83 8.76 -3.87
C LEU A 70 11.66 9.69 -2.66
N CYS A 71 12.62 9.66 -1.75
CA CYS A 71 12.59 10.46 -0.54
C CYS A 71 14.02 10.76 -0.11
N GLU A 72 14.26 11.98 0.36
CA GLU A 72 15.55 12.44 0.83
C GLU A 72 15.51 12.72 2.34
N PHE A 73 16.56 12.32 3.05
CA PHE A 73 16.72 12.58 4.46
C PHE A 73 17.97 13.44 4.67
N GLY A 74 17.75 14.62 5.23
CA GLY A 74 18.81 15.54 5.64
C GLY A 74 18.94 15.63 7.15
N HIS A 75 19.88 16.46 7.61
CA HIS A 75 20.03 16.82 9.01
C HIS A 75 19.93 18.34 9.18
N ASP A 76 18.95 18.78 9.94
CA ASP A 76 18.86 20.16 10.42
C ASP A 76 19.28 20.22 11.90
N ARG A 77 19.99 21.29 12.26
CA ARG A 77 20.55 21.47 13.61
C ARG A 77 19.47 21.54 14.70
N GLU A 78 18.29 22.07 14.37
CA GLU A 78 17.22 22.33 15.33
C GLU A 78 16.11 21.28 15.25
N ALA A 79 15.75 20.85 14.05
CA ALA A 79 14.71 19.86 13.81
C ALA A 79 15.23 18.40 13.83
N GLY A 80 16.54 18.19 13.77
CA GLY A 80 17.18 16.87 13.70
C GLY A 80 17.07 16.28 12.30
N THR A 81 16.66 15.00 12.18
CA THR A 81 16.38 14.42 10.86
C THR A 81 15.19 15.14 10.21
N VAL A 82 15.40 15.61 8.99
CA VAL A 82 14.38 16.23 8.14
C VAL A 82 14.12 15.34 6.93
N VAL A 83 12.86 15.29 6.50
CA VAL A 83 12.46 14.63 5.27
C VAL A 83 12.28 15.72 4.21
N ARG A 84 12.89 15.52 3.05
CA ARG A 84 12.87 16.43 1.91
C ARG A 84 12.45 15.67 0.66
N ASN A 85 11.93 16.41 -0.31
CA ASN A 85 11.72 15.96 -1.70
C ASN A 85 11.12 14.54 -1.80
N VAL A 86 9.89 14.39 -1.33
CA VAL A 86 9.15 13.13 -1.45
C VAL A 86 8.43 13.12 -2.78
N ASP A 87 8.85 12.24 -3.68
CA ASP A 87 8.20 11.98 -4.95
C ASP A 87 7.57 10.60 -4.96
N ILE A 88 6.26 10.55 -5.19
CA ILE A 88 5.49 9.32 -5.37
C ILE A 88 4.99 9.30 -6.80
N ARG A 89 5.23 8.21 -7.54
CA ARG A 89 4.74 8.03 -8.90
C ARG A 89 3.99 6.73 -9.02
N ASN A 90 2.88 6.75 -9.76
CA ASN A 90 2.11 5.60 -10.17
C ASN A 90 1.65 5.80 -11.62
N GLY A 91 2.36 5.19 -12.58
CA GLY A 91 2.15 5.46 -14.00
C GLY A 91 2.29 6.97 -14.31
N GLU A 92 1.22 7.57 -14.83
CA GLU A 92 1.14 9.01 -15.17
C GLU A 92 0.87 9.92 -13.96
N ILE A 93 0.47 9.35 -12.82
CA ILE A 93 0.16 10.12 -11.61
C ILE A 93 1.45 10.35 -10.83
N SER A 94 1.74 11.59 -10.48
CA SER A 94 2.85 11.97 -9.60
C SER A 94 2.41 12.90 -8.49
N VAL A 95 2.91 12.66 -7.28
CA VAL A 95 2.75 13.54 -6.12
C VAL A 95 4.16 13.93 -5.67
N ASN A 96 4.42 15.23 -5.64
CA ASN A 96 5.68 15.80 -5.15
C ASN A 96 5.39 16.62 -3.88
N LEU A 97 6.10 16.31 -2.80
CA LEU A 97 6.02 17.04 -1.54
C LEU A 97 7.41 17.54 -1.17
N ASN A 98 7.54 18.86 -1.05
CA ASN A 98 8.74 19.49 -0.49
C ASN A 98 8.66 19.51 1.05
N GLU A 99 9.73 19.99 1.69
CA GLU A 99 9.81 20.07 3.16
C GLU A 99 8.74 20.95 3.82
N GLU A 100 8.24 21.98 3.12
CA GLU A 100 7.22 22.90 3.65
C GLU A 100 5.84 22.25 3.78
N LEU A 101 5.57 21.24 2.94
CA LEU A 101 4.32 20.48 2.93
C LEU A 101 4.31 19.32 3.94
N LEU A 102 5.46 19.03 4.57
CA LEU A 102 5.62 17.92 5.50
C LEU A 102 5.48 18.38 6.96
N LEU A 103 4.41 17.94 7.63
CA LEU A 103 4.16 18.26 9.03
C LEU A 103 4.77 17.20 9.95
N LYS A 104 5.75 17.60 10.76
CA LYS A 104 6.27 16.78 11.86
C LYS A 104 5.29 16.81 13.02
N LYS A 105 4.59 15.69 13.27
CA LYS A 105 3.73 15.56 14.46
C LYS A 105 4.59 15.61 15.72
N LYS A 106 4.34 16.57 16.61
CA LYS A 106 4.93 16.55 17.96
C LYS A 106 4.21 15.50 18.80
N VAL A 107 4.97 14.54 19.32
CA VAL A 107 4.47 13.65 20.36
C VAL A 107 4.57 14.41 21.69
N LEU A 108 3.43 14.76 22.28
CA LEU A 108 3.38 15.27 23.64
C LEU A 108 3.63 14.09 24.58
N ILE A 109 4.81 14.05 25.20
CA ILE A 109 5.07 13.15 26.32
C ILE A 109 4.50 13.85 27.56
N LEU A 110 3.35 13.39 28.05
CA LEU A 110 2.84 13.77 29.36
C LEU A 110 3.71 13.09 30.42
N HIS A 111 4.49 13.87 31.15
CA HIS A 111 5.05 13.42 32.43
C HIS A 111 3.91 13.40 33.45
N THR A 112 3.33 12.22 33.67
CA THR A 112 2.51 11.89 34.85
C THR A 112 3.39 11.43 36.00
#